data_AF-A0A7T3FVM0-F1
#
_entry.id   AF-A0A7T3FVM0-F1
#
_cell.length_a   1.000
_cell.length_b   1.000
_cell.length_c   1.000
_cell.angle_alpha   90.00
_cell.angle_beta   90.00
_cell.angle_gamma   90.00
#
_symmetry.space_group_name_H-M   'P 1'
#
loop_
_entity.id
_entity.type
_entity.pdbx_description
1 polymer ?
#
loop_
_entity_poly.entity_id
_entity_poly.type
_entity_poly.pdbx_seq_one_letter_code
_entity_poly.pdbx_strand_id
1 'polypeptide(L)'
;MDPESLRALGGRFWYAWAAAMVASAATVVAGTAVVAPPDAWLVATSELLALVFVGFGVVSAPQGERLDAAGMAVAGVGTALVAVSAATGYPGGVVWTGFGLGALGSAIGIRADHGDRVRAAVGG
;
A
#
# COMPACT_ATOMS: atom_id res chain seq x y z
N MET A 1 -22.30 -0.94 -23.38
CA MET A 1 -21.84 0.37 -22.85
C MET A 1 -20.97 1.02 -23.91
N ASP A 2 -21.10 2.32 -24.09
CA ASP A 2 -20.28 3.09 -25.03
C ASP A 2 -18.83 3.18 -24.50
N PRO A 3 -17.78 2.97 -25.32
CA PRO A 3 -16.39 3.21 -24.95
C PRO A 3 -16.12 4.54 -24.24
N GLU A 4 -16.82 5.62 -24.59
CA GLU A 4 -16.69 6.92 -23.92
C GLU A 4 -17.21 6.91 -22.49
N SER A 5 -18.34 6.25 -22.25
CA SER A 5 -18.95 6.12 -20.92
C SER A 5 -18.09 5.28 -19.97
N LEU A 6 -17.38 4.27 -20.47
CA LEU A 6 -16.42 3.47 -19.70
C LEU A 6 -15.16 4.28 -19.33
N ARG A 7 -14.65 5.10 -20.26
CA ARG A 7 -13.49 5.99 -20.00
C ARG A 7 -13.85 7.09 -19.00
N ALA A 8 -15.04 7.68 -19.10
CA ALA A 8 -15.51 8.68 -18.15
C ALA A 8 -15.71 8.11 -16.74
N LEU A 9 -16.24 6.88 -16.64
CA LEU A 9 -16.38 6.18 -15.35
C LEU A 9 -15.02 5.85 -14.74
N GLY A 10 -14.08 5.32 -15.55
CA GLY A 10 -12.71 5.05 -15.11
C GLY A 10 -11.98 6.31 -14.67
N GLY A 11 -12.08 7.41 -15.42
CA GLY A 11 -11.47 8.68 -15.07
C GLY A 11 -11.99 9.23 -13.75
N ARG A 12 -13.31 9.25 -13.53
CA ARG A 12 -13.90 9.74 -12.27
C ARG A 12 -13.48 8.90 -11.07
N PHE A 13 -13.39 7.58 -11.23
CA PHE A 13 -12.87 6.70 -10.19
C PHE A 13 -11.42 7.07 -9.83
N TRP A 14 -10.54 7.15 -10.83
CA TRP A 14 -9.12 7.46 -10.60
C TRP A 14 -8.91 8.84 -9.97
N TYR A 15 -9.66 9.86 -10.39
CA TYR A 15 -9.59 11.18 -9.76
C TYR A 15 -10.08 11.17 -8.32
N ALA A 16 -11.20 10.51 -8.04
CA ALA A 16 -11.74 10.42 -6.68
C ALA A 16 -10.79 9.64 -5.75
N TRP A 17 -10.24 8.53 -6.24
CA TRP A 17 -9.25 7.74 -5.52
C TRP A 17 -7.96 8.54 -5.27
N ALA A 18 -7.40 9.18 -6.30
CA ALA A 18 -6.18 9.98 -6.18
C ALA A 18 -6.40 11.16 -5.21
N ALA A 19 -7.54 11.84 -5.28
CA ALA A 19 -7.88 12.91 -4.35
C ALA A 19 -7.99 12.40 -2.90
N ALA A 20 -8.65 11.26 -2.68
CA ALA A 20 -8.75 10.65 -1.35
C ALA A 20 -7.39 10.23 -0.81
N MET A 21 -6.51 9.69 -1.66
CA MET A 21 -5.14 9.32 -1.30
C MET A 21 -4.31 10.55 -0.92
N VAL A 22 -4.37 11.62 -1.71
CA VAL A 22 -3.65 12.87 -1.41
C VAL A 22 -4.16 13.54 -0.13
N ALA A 23 -5.48 13.55 0.08
CA ALA A 23 -6.06 14.09 1.30
C ALA A 23 -5.63 13.27 2.54
N SER A 24 -5.70 11.94 2.45
CA SER A 24 -5.27 11.04 3.52
C SER A 24 -3.77 11.20 3.81
N ALA A 25 -2.96 11.33 2.75
CA ALA A 25 -1.54 11.60 2.85
C ALA A 25 -1.23 12.91 3.59
N ALA A 26 -1.95 13.99 3.27
CA ALA A 26 -1.80 15.27 3.95
C ALA A 26 -2.18 15.17 5.45
N THR A 27 -3.26 14.45 5.77
CA THR A 27 -3.68 14.21 7.16
C THR A 27 -2.62 13.42 7.93
N VAL A 28 -2.05 12.39 7.33
CA VAL A 28 -0.94 11.59 7.90
C VAL A 28 0.26 12.45 8.24
N VAL A 29 0.73 13.25 7.27
CA VAL A 29 1.90 14.12 7.47
C VAL A 29 1.64 15.14 8.59
N ALA A 30 0.47 15.77 8.57
CA ALA A 30 0.10 16.77 9.58
C ALA A 30 -0.05 16.15 10.98
N GLY A 31 -0.73 15.01 11.09
CA GLY A 31 -0.92 14.31 12.36
C GLY A 31 0.40 13.81 12.94
N THR A 32 1.26 13.27 12.09
CA THR A 32 2.58 12.78 12.47
C THR A 32 3.48 13.87 13.04
N ALA A 33 3.47 15.06 12.43
CA ALA A 33 4.25 16.20 12.90
C ALA A 33 3.92 16.59 14.36
N VAL A 34 2.71 16.27 14.83
CA VAL A 34 2.26 16.50 16.21
C VAL A 34 2.70 15.36 17.14
N VAL A 35 2.64 14.11 16.67
CA VAL A 35 2.82 12.91 17.52
C VAL A 35 4.30 12.59 17.77
N ALA A 36 5.16 12.75 16.76
CA ALA A 36 6.57 12.36 16.85
C ALA A 36 7.49 13.43 16.26
N PRO A 37 7.56 14.65 16.84
CA PRO A 37 8.31 15.77 16.27
C PRO A 37 9.77 15.49 15.87
N PRO A 38 10.59 14.72 16.63
CA PRO A 38 11.98 14.44 16.22
C PRO A 38 12.08 13.49 15.01
N ASP A 39 11.14 12.55 14.86
CA ASP A 39 11.13 11.52 13.82
C ASP A 39 9.96 11.67 12.82
N ALA A 40 9.37 12.86 12.76
CA ALA A 40 8.10 13.10 12.08
C ALA A 40 8.17 12.74 10.59
N TRP A 41 9.32 12.99 9.95
CA TRP A 41 9.52 12.64 8.54
C TRP A 41 9.47 11.12 8.31
N LEU A 42 10.00 10.32 9.24
CA LEU A 42 10.10 8.87 9.09
C LEU A 42 8.77 8.20 9.35
N VAL A 43 8.05 8.65 10.39
CA VAL A 43 6.67 8.20 10.67
C VAL A 43 5.77 8.55 9.48
N ALA A 44 5.84 9.78 8.97
CA ALA A 44 5.00 10.23 7.86
C ALA A 44 5.30 9.46 6.58
N THR A 45 6.58 9.28 6.23
CA THR A 45 6.97 8.52 5.04
C THR A 45 6.50 7.06 5.12
N SER A 46 6.58 6.45 6.30
CA SER A 46 6.13 5.08 6.54
C SER A 46 4.60 4.97 6.44
N GLU A 47 3.84 5.88 7.06
CA GLU A 47 2.37 5.89 6.94
C GLU A 47 1.90 6.17 5.51
N LEU A 48 2.58 7.07 4.78
CA LEU A 48 2.31 7.32 3.37
C LEU A 48 2.53 6.06 2.52
N LEU A 49 3.64 5.36 2.75
CA LEU A 49 3.92 4.14 2.03
C LEU A 49 2.91 3.03 2.39
N ALA A 50 2.46 2.96 3.65
CA ALA A 50 1.38 2.06 4.06
C ALA A 50 0.07 2.36 3.32
N LEU A 51 -0.31 3.64 3.21
CA LEU A 51 -1.48 4.06 2.44
C LEU A 51 -1.37 3.66 0.97
N VAL A 52 -0.21 3.88 0.35
CA VAL A 52 0.03 3.50 -1.05
C VAL A 52 -0.18 2.00 -1.26
N PHE A 53 0.38 1.17 -0.40
CA PHE A 53 0.16 -0.28 -0.45
C PHE A 53 -1.31 -0.66 -0.30
N VAL A 54 -2.02 -0.08 0.67
CA VAL A 54 -3.47 -0.32 0.82
C VAL A 54 -4.23 0.13 -0.44
N GLY A 55 -3.87 1.28 -1.00
CA GLY A 55 -4.45 1.82 -2.22
C GLY A 55 -4.29 0.87 -3.40
N PHE A 56 -3.09 0.31 -3.59
CA PHE A 56 -2.86 -0.73 -4.60
C PHE A 56 -3.68 -1.98 -4.32
N GLY A 57 -3.71 -2.48 -3.08
CA GLY A 57 -4.51 -3.65 -2.74
C GLY A 57 -6.02 -3.49 -3.02
N VAL A 58 -6.58 -2.30 -2.77
CA VAL A 58 -7.97 -1.97 -3.10
C VAL A 58 -8.22 -1.99 -4.61
N VAL A 59 -7.22 -1.63 -5.42
CA VAL A 59 -7.29 -1.66 -6.88
C VAL A 59 -7.08 -3.06 -7.46
N SER A 60 -6.22 -3.89 -6.86
CA SER A 60 -5.94 -5.26 -7.31
C SER A 60 -7.08 -6.24 -6.99
N ALA A 61 -7.75 -6.06 -5.84
CA ALA A 61 -8.87 -6.91 -5.43
C ALA A 61 -10.03 -7.04 -6.45
N PRO A 62 -10.60 -5.95 -7.02
CA PRO A 62 -11.68 -6.03 -8.00
C PRO A 62 -11.21 -6.58 -9.36
N GLN A 63 -9.90 -6.57 -9.64
CA GLN A 63 -9.32 -7.12 -10.87
C GLN A 63 -9.12 -8.63 -10.81
N GLY A 64 -9.43 -9.26 -9.68
CA GLY A 64 -9.26 -10.70 -9.48
C GLY A 64 -7.84 -11.09 -9.03
N GLU A 65 -6.95 -10.12 -8.87
CA GLU A 65 -5.55 -10.29 -8.45
C GLU A 65 -5.43 -10.44 -6.93
N ARG A 66 -6.09 -11.48 -6.38
CA ARG A 66 -6.25 -11.67 -4.93
C ARG A 66 -4.92 -11.85 -4.19
N LEU A 67 -3.94 -12.50 -4.82
CA LEU A 67 -2.61 -12.68 -4.23
C LEU A 67 -1.83 -11.37 -4.17
N ASP A 68 -1.91 -10.55 -5.22
CA ASP A 68 -1.29 -9.23 -5.22
C ASP A 68 -1.96 -8.33 -4.16
N ALA A 69 -3.29 -8.29 -4.12
CA ALA A 69 -4.04 -7.57 -3.10
C ALA A 69 -3.65 -7.98 -1.67
N ALA A 70 -3.45 -9.28 -1.43
CA ALA A 70 -2.99 -9.80 -0.14
C ALA A 70 -1.55 -9.39 0.16
N GLY A 71 -0.65 -9.46 -0.82
CA GLY A 71 0.75 -9.02 -0.68
C GLY A 71 0.84 -7.52 -0.34
N MET A 72 0.06 -6.70 -1.03
CA MET A 72 -0.05 -5.26 -0.79
C MET A 72 -0.61 -4.97 0.60
N ALA A 73 -1.64 -5.69 1.05
CA ALA A 73 -2.17 -5.53 2.41
C ALA A 73 -1.12 -5.86 3.49
N VAL A 74 -0.39 -6.97 3.32
CA VAL A 74 0.67 -7.39 4.25
C VAL A 74 1.81 -6.36 4.29
N ALA A 75 2.24 -5.85 3.13
CA ALA A 75 3.24 -4.80 3.03
C ALA A 75 2.78 -3.48 3.70
N GLY A 76 1.51 -3.12 3.51
CA GLY A 76 0.89 -1.97 4.16
C GLY A 76 0.91 -2.08 5.69
N VAL A 77 0.53 -3.24 6.23
CA VAL A 77 0.60 -3.52 7.68
C VAL A 77 2.04 -3.44 8.19
N GLY A 78 3.00 -4.05 7.48
CA GLY A 78 4.40 -4.00 7.87
C GLY A 78 4.94 -2.57 7.95
N THR A 79 4.57 -1.75 6.97
CA THR A 79 4.99 -0.34 6.92
C THR A 79 4.32 0.49 8.01
N ALA A 80 3.04 0.24 8.33
CA ALA A 80 2.36 0.87 9.44
C ALA A 80 3.01 0.54 10.80
N LEU A 81 3.49 -0.69 10.98
CA LEU A 81 4.24 -1.06 12.19
C LEU A 81 5.59 -0.33 12.29
N VAL A 82 6.27 -0.05 11.17
CA VAL A 82 7.48 0.79 11.18
C VAL A 82 7.15 2.21 11.61
N ALA A 83 6.03 2.78 11.15
CA ALA A 83 5.57 4.09 11.59
C ALA A 83 5.26 4.13 13.10
N VAL A 84 4.51 3.14 13.61
CA VAL A 84 4.21 3.00 15.05
C VAL A 84 5.49 2.87 15.86
N SER A 85 6.45 2.09 15.36
CA SER A 85 7.73 1.91 16.02
C SER A 85 8.51 3.21 16.10
N ALA A 86 8.61 3.96 15.00
CA ALA A 86 9.26 5.27 14.99
C ALA A 86 8.57 6.27 15.92
N ALA A 87 7.24 6.28 15.98
CA ALA A 87 6.47 7.14 16.88
C ALA A 87 6.66 6.78 18.37
N THR A 88 7.11 5.56 18.68
CA THR A 88 7.29 5.04 20.05
C THR A 88 8.77 4.86 20.45
N GLY A 89 9.71 5.40 19.67
CA GLY A 89 11.15 5.34 19.99
C GLY A 89 11.85 4.05 19.56
N TYR A 90 11.40 3.45 18.46
CA TYR A 90 11.98 2.27 17.80
C TYR A 90 12.11 1.01 18.68
N PRO A 91 11.03 0.51 19.32
CA PRO A 91 11.06 -0.79 19.97
C PRO A 91 11.46 -1.89 18.96
N GLY A 92 12.62 -2.51 19.17
CA GLY A 92 13.26 -3.38 18.18
C GLY A 92 12.37 -4.51 17.67
N GLY A 93 11.57 -5.15 18.53
CA GLY A 93 10.63 -6.20 18.11
C GLY A 93 9.57 -5.71 17.13
N VAL A 94 9.04 -4.50 17.31
CA VAL A 94 8.03 -3.89 16.43
C VAL A 94 8.65 -3.48 15.10
N VAL A 95 9.85 -2.86 15.13
CA VAL A 95 10.62 -2.50 13.91
C VAL A 95 10.83 -3.74 13.04
N TRP A 96 11.38 -4.82 13.61
CA TRP A 96 11.72 -6.02 12.84
C TRP A 96 10.50 -6.78 12.35
N THR A 97 9.40 -6.78 13.12
CA THR A 97 8.12 -7.32 12.66
C THR A 97 7.60 -6.53 11.47
N GLY A 98 7.68 -5.19 11.52
CA GLY A 98 7.31 -4.32 10.41
C GLY A 98 8.08 -4.63 9.13
N PHE A 99 9.42 -4.69 9.22
CA PHE A 99 10.26 -5.06 8.08
C PHE A 99 9.99 -6.48 7.58
N GLY A 100 9.79 -7.45 8.49
CA GLY A 100 9.47 -8.83 8.14
C GLY A 100 8.18 -8.95 7.35
N LEU A 101 7.13 -8.24 7.77
CA LEU A 101 5.86 -8.19 7.03
C LEU A 101 6.00 -7.45 5.71
N GLY A 102 6.75 -6.34 5.66
CA GLY A 102 7.08 -5.67 4.40
C GLY A 102 7.72 -6.62 3.38
N ALA A 103 8.76 -7.34 3.80
CA ALA A 103 9.45 -8.33 2.97
C ALA A 103 8.53 -9.49 2.54
N LEU A 104 7.69 -9.99 3.45
CA LEU A 104 6.72 -11.04 3.15
C LEU A 104 5.69 -10.58 2.11
N GLY A 105 5.13 -9.37 2.27
CA GLY A 105 4.21 -8.78 1.32
C GLY A 105 4.82 -8.64 -0.07
N SER A 106 6.06 -8.14 -0.16
CA SER A 106 6.80 -8.06 -1.42
C SER A 106 7.06 -9.44 -2.05
N ALA A 107 7.40 -10.45 -1.24
CA ALA A 107 7.61 -11.82 -1.73
C ALA A 107 6.32 -12.43 -2.31
N ILE A 108 5.16 -12.16 -1.69
CA ILE A 108 3.85 -12.57 -2.20
C ILE A 108 3.58 -11.93 -3.57
N GLY A 109 3.82 -10.62 -3.71
CA GLY A 109 3.65 -9.91 -4.98
C GLY A 109 4.55 -10.47 -6.09
N ILE A 110 5.84 -10.65 -5.82
CA ILE A 110 6.79 -11.26 -6.78
C ILE A 110 6.33 -12.66 -7.21
N ARG A 111 5.79 -13.45 -6.27
CA ARG A 111 5.28 -14.79 -6.57
C ARG A 111 4.01 -14.75 -7.41
N ALA A 112 3.11 -13.79 -7.18
CA ALA A 112 1.92 -13.59 -7.99
C ALA A 112 2.30 -13.28 -9.46
N ASP A 113 3.18 -12.30 -9.66
CA ASP A 113 3.71 -11.92 -10.98
C ASP A 113 4.35 -13.09 -11.72
N HIS A 114 5.15 -13.89 -11.00
CA HIS A 114 5.80 -15.06 -11.59
C HIS A 114 4.77 -16.12 -12.03
N GLY A 115 3.74 -16.36 -11.22
CA GLY A 115 2.67 -17.30 -11.55
C GLY A 115 1.89 -16.89 -12.80
N ASP A 116 1.62 -15.60 -12.97
CA ASP A 116 0.91 -15.08 -14.14
C ASP A 116 1.75 -15.18 -15.42
N ARG A 117 3.05 -14.87 -15.34
CA ARG A 117 3.98 -15.07 -16.47
C ARG A 117 4.08 -16.52 -16.90
N VAL A 118 4.15 -17.45 -15.95
CA VAL A 118 4.18 -18.88 -16.25
C VAL A 118 2.88 -19.29 -16.94
N ARG A 119 1.70 -18.95 -16.39
CA ARG A 119 0.41 -19.29 -17.00
C ARG A 119 0.25 -18.74 -18.42
N ALA A 120 0.69 -17.51 -18.67
CA ALA A 120 0.69 -16.92 -20.01
C ALA A 120 1.60 -17.68 -20.99
N ALA A 121 2.75 -18.19 -20.54
CA ALA A 121 3.70 -18.93 -21.38
C ALA A 121 3.24 -20.35 -21.74
N VAL A 122 2.42 -21.00 -20.90
CA VAL A 122 1.93 -22.38 -21.14
C VAL A 122 0.62 -22.44 -21.94
N GLY A 123 0.10 -21.29 -22.41
CA GLY A 123 -1.08 -21.24 -23.28
C GLY A 123 -2.40 -21.36 -22.53
N GLY A 124 -2.65 -20.44 -21.60
CA GLY A 124 -4.00 -20.22 -21.06
C GLY A 124 -5.03 -19.89 -22.15
#